data_AF-A0A0G1MQ28-F1
#
_entry.id   AF-A0A0G1MQ28-F1
#
_cell.length_a   1.000
_cell.length_b   1.000
_cell.length_c   1.000
_cell.angle_alpha   90.00
_cell.angle_beta   90.00
_cell.angle_gamma   90.00
#
_symmetry.space_group_name_H-M   'P 1'
#
loop_
_entity.id
_entity.type
_entity.pdbx_description
1 polymer ?
#
loop_
_entity_poly.entity_id
_entity_poly.type
_entity_poly.pdbx_seq_one_letter_code
_entity_poly.pdbx_strand_id
1 'polypeptide(L)'
;MNPRDPFQTTFAAAVNASQGYRKQMDISAIDQILGSALRSENPINTETAMTEILKRVSPERRDQAFAILENRNKKISEQQRQKSSKEAYEKAGLDPSIADLDPKIQKSIIDLKNKSAENDISKKDSAILARYAAGEEVPVEELSSLSPTSLRSIIAQKKPVFESTGEKIEAERVSQLATEIESEYKAAQSEDQRLGRMEELSKEGNLSTPLMVKTMGVIGLPIGILGNPDTEEFTKLEADYLRDVSKVFPGGRVTNYEVQAYLKSIPSLVNSEKGRAAIVRNRRLQNKARKLRYDAYKEVLSENKGIKPRNMGFLINEKIGTELQKIEEEFQSGINDSLEKFQQTIKLKDSKGKIYNIPPNKIEEALKDGFSFQ
;
A
#
# COMPACT_ATOMS: atom_id res chain seq x y z
N MET A 1 -20.41 -16.36 61.26
CA MET A 1 -19.65 -16.78 60.06
C MET A 1 -20.65 -17.18 59.01
N ASN A 2 -20.80 -16.41 57.92
CA ASN A 2 -21.75 -16.76 56.85
C ASN A 2 -21.18 -17.95 56.04
N PRO A 3 -21.93 -19.06 55.89
CA PRO A 3 -21.52 -20.13 55.01
C PRO A 3 -21.45 -19.57 53.58
N ARG A 4 -20.26 -19.60 52.97
CA ARG A 4 -20.09 -19.21 51.57
C ARG A 4 -20.92 -20.16 50.71
N ASP A 5 -21.78 -19.57 49.89
CA ASP A 5 -22.63 -20.27 48.96
C ASP A 5 -21.79 -21.17 48.03
N PRO A 6 -21.98 -22.50 48.04
CA PRO A 6 -21.22 -23.44 47.19
C PRO A 6 -21.37 -23.18 45.69
N PHE A 7 -22.40 -22.42 45.27
CA PHE A 7 -22.56 -22.00 43.88
C PHE A 7 -21.61 -20.84 43.49
N GLN A 8 -21.22 -19.98 44.43
CA GLN A 8 -20.26 -18.91 44.15
C GLN A 8 -18.83 -19.42 44.01
N THR A 9 -18.44 -20.44 44.77
CA THR A 9 -17.11 -21.05 44.68
C THR A 9 -16.93 -21.86 43.41
N THR A 10 -17.96 -22.57 42.96
CA THR A 10 -17.94 -23.32 41.69
C THR A 10 -17.92 -22.41 40.47
N PHE A 11 -18.65 -21.30 40.46
CA PHE A 11 -18.62 -20.32 39.37
C PHE A 11 -17.24 -19.63 39.26
N ALA A 12 -16.64 -19.22 40.39
CA ALA A 12 -15.31 -18.61 40.39
C ALA A 12 -14.22 -19.58 39.89
N ALA A 13 -14.32 -20.88 40.22
CA ALA A 13 -13.40 -21.90 39.72
C ALA A 13 -13.55 -22.11 38.20
N ALA A 14 -14.78 -22.14 37.68
CA ALA A 14 -15.05 -22.28 36.25
C ALA A 14 -14.54 -21.07 35.44
N VAL A 15 -14.74 -19.85 35.94
CA VAL A 15 -14.23 -18.63 35.31
C VAL A 15 -12.70 -18.64 35.27
N ASN A 16 -12.02 -18.98 36.37
CA ASN A 16 -10.56 -19.07 36.41
C ASN A 16 -9.99 -20.15 35.48
N ALA A 17 -10.62 -21.32 35.42
CA ALA A 17 -10.22 -22.40 34.50
C ALA A 17 -10.38 -21.98 33.02
N SER A 18 -11.48 -21.31 32.68
CA SER A 18 -11.73 -20.81 31.32
C SER A 18 -10.75 -19.72 30.88
N GLN A 19 -10.31 -18.86 31.81
CA GLN A 19 -9.30 -17.84 31.55
C GLN A 19 -7.91 -18.46 31.32
N GLY A 20 -7.55 -19.51 32.07
CA GLY A 20 -6.32 -20.27 31.86
C GLY A 20 -6.25 -20.89 30.47
N TYR A 21 -7.33 -21.54 30.02
CA TYR A 21 -7.40 -22.18 28.70
C TYR A 21 -7.30 -21.16 27.55
N ARG A 22 -7.98 -20.01 27.67
CA ARG A 22 -7.88 -18.92 26.67
C ARG A 22 -6.47 -18.34 26.60
N LYS A 23 -5.81 -18.11 27.74
CA LYS A 23 -4.40 -17.67 27.77
C LYS A 23 -3.49 -18.66 27.05
N GLN A 24 -3.68 -19.96 27.25
CA GLN A 24 -2.85 -20.99 26.63
C GLN A 24 -3.09 -21.09 25.11
N MET A 25 -4.34 -20.95 24.67
CA MET A 25 -4.69 -20.85 23.25
C MET A 25 -4.08 -19.61 22.59
N ASP A 26 -4.16 -18.45 23.25
CA ASP A 26 -3.58 -17.20 22.76
C ASP A 26 -2.05 -17.31 22.64
N ILE A 27 -1.38 -17.91 23.65
CA ILE A 27 0.06 -18.18 23.60
C ILE A 27 0.39 -19.12 22.44
N SER A 28 -0.34 -20.23 22.27
CA SER A 28 -0.10 -21.17 21.17
C SER A 28 -0.28 -20.53 19.78
N ALA A 29 -1.30 -19.69 19.61
CA ALA A 29 -1.52 -18.95 18.37
C ALA A 29 -0.38 -17.94 18.10
N ILE A 30 0.11 -17.27 19.13
CA ILE A 30 1.28 -16.39 19.07
C ILE A 30 2.52 -17.19 18.65
N ASP A 31 2.72 -18.38 19.22
CA ASP A 31 3.86 -19.28 18.90
C ASP A 31 3.85 -19.68 17.43
N GLN A 32 2.68 -20.04 16.90
CA GLN A 32 2.54 -20.48 15.52
C GLN A 32 2.79 -19.34 14.53
N ILE A 33 2.25 -18.15 14.81
CA ILE A 33 2.39 -16.97 13.95
C ILE A 33 3.83 -16.43 13.96
N LEU A 34 4.46 -16.36 15.14
CA LEU A 34 5.87 -15.96 15.24
C LEU A 34 6.78 -17.02 14.64
N GLY A 35 6.48 -18.30 14.83
CA GLY A 35 7.24 -19.42 14.27
C GLY A 35 7.28 -19.43 12.74
N SER A 36 6.20 -19.01 12.08
CA SER A 36 6.17 -18.88 10.61
C SER A 36 6.90 -17.63 10.13
N ALA A 37 6.73 -16.50 10.80
CA ALA A 37 7.48 -15.27 10.49
C ALA A 37 8.99 -15.47 10.66
N LEU A 38 9.41 -16.26 11.66
CA LEU A 38 10.81 -16.57 11.93
C LEU A 38 11.54 -17.29 10.80
N ARG A 39 10.85 -18.19 10.11
CA ARG A 39 11.44 -18.93 8.98
C ARG A 39 11.69 -18.03 7.77
N SER A 40 11.08 -16.84 7.73
CA SER A 40 11.19 -15.94 6.59
C SER A 40 12.45 -15.07 6.61
N GLU A 41 13.24 -15.09 7.69
CA GLU A 41 14.44 -14.25 7.93
C GLU A 41 14.22 -12.72 7.75
N ASN A 42 12.99 -12.28 7.52
CA ASN A 42 12.65 -10.90 7.22
C ASN A 42 12.01 -10.20 8.45
N PRO A 43 12.62 -9.12 8.98
CA PRO A 43 12.10 -8.40 10.14
C PRO A 43 10.71 -7.80 9.91
N ILE A 44 10.37 -7.44 8.68
CA ILE A 44 9.07 -6.84 8.31
C ILE A 44 7.93 -7.85 8.54
N ASN A 45 8.18 -9.13 8.28
CA ASN A 45 7.19 -10.19 8.47
C ASN A 45 6.91 -10.40 9.95
N THR A 46 7.93 -10.29 10.81
CA THR A 46 7.78 -10.39 12.27
C THR A 46 6.97 -9.22 12.83
N GLU A 47 7.23 -7.99 12.37
CA GLU A 47 6.49 -6.80 12.79
C GLU A 47 5.02 -6.83 12.33
N THR A 48 4.79 -7.26 11.09
CA THR A 48 3.44 -7.47 10.54
C THR A 48 2.68 -8.52 11.35
N ALA A 49 3.33 -9.64 11.66
CA ALA A 49 2.78 -10.70 12.51
C ALA A 49 2.43 -10.21 13.91
N MET A 50 3.31 -9.42 14.55
CA MET A 50 3.04 -8.80 15.86
C MET A 50 1.83 -7.87 15.81
N THR A 51 1.73 -7.05 14.77
CA THR A 51 0.59 -6.14 14.58
C THR A 51 -0.73 -6.89 14.42
N GLU A 52 -0.75 -7.96 13.63
CA GLU A 52 -1.92 -8.81 13.44
C GLU A 52 -2.33 -9.55 14.72
N ILE A 53 -1.36 -9.99 15.53
CA ILE A 53 -1.62 -10.57 16.85
C ILE A 53 -2.30 -9.53 17.76
N LEU A 54 -1.77 -8.31 17.84
CA LEU A 54 -2.30 -7.26 18.71
C LEU A 54 -3.72 -6.81 18.32
N LYS A 55 -4.08 -6.91 17.04
CA LYS A 55 -5.45 -6.67 16.57
C LYS A 55 -6.45 -7.72 17.07
N ARG A 56 -6.00 -8.96 17.27
CA ARG A 56 -6.85 -10.10 17.71
C ARG A 56 -6.99 -10.21 19.23
N VAL A 57 -6.05 -9.63 19.98
CA VAL A 57 -6.06 -9.64 21.45
C VAL A 57 -7.02 -8.55 21.98
N SER A 58 -7.80 -8.90 23.00
CA SER A 58 -8.73 -7.95 23.65
C SER A 58 -7.97 -6.79 24.30
N PRO A 59 -8.55 -5.57 24.38
CA PRO A 59 -7.87 -4.39 24.89
C PRO A 59 -7.22 -4.60 26.27
N GLU A 60 -7.87 -5.33 27.16
CA GLU A 60 -7.42 -5.58 28.54
C GLU A 60 -6.18 -6.47 28.62
N ARG A 61 -5.86 -7.19 27.53
CA ARG A 61 -4.75 -8.14 27.44
C ARG A 61 -3.63 -7.67 26.51
N ARG A 62 -3.78 -6.50 25.88
CA ARG A 62 -2.79 -5.97 24.92
C ARG A 62 -1.43 -5.75 25.56
N ASP A 63 -1.37 -5.20 26.78
CA ASP A 63 -0.09 -4.91 27.44
C ASP A 63 0.69 -6.19 27.77
N GLN A 64 -0.01 -7.23 28.23
CA GLN A 64 0.60 -8.55 28.49
C GLN A 64 1.07 -9.21 27.19
N ALA A 65 0.25 -9.17 26.14
CA ALA A 65 0.63 -9.68 24.83
C ALA A 65 1.85 -8.94 24.27
N PHE A 66 1.88 -7.60 24.38
CA PHE A 66 3.00 -6.78 23.95
C PHE A 66 4.30 -7.14 24.67
N ALA A 67 4.29 -7.25 26.01
CA ALA A 67 5.47 -7.64 26.79
C ALA A 67 5.99 -9.05 26.45
N ILE A 68 5.10 -9.99 26.12
CA ILE A 68 5.48 -11.34 25.64
C ILE A 68 6.12 -11.24 24.25
N LEU A 69 5.52 -10.47 23.34
CA LEU A 69 6.02 -10.28 21.98
C LEU A 69 7.40 -9.60 21.98
N GLU A 70 7.59 -8.56 22.80
CA GLU A 70 8.86 -7.83 22.91
C GLU A 70 10.01 -8.72 23.42
N ASN A 71 9.79 -9.45 24.52
CA ASN A 71 10.78 -10.39 25.05
C ASN A 71 11.16 -11.47 24.04
N ARG A 72 10.19 -11.93 23.24
CA ARG A 72 10.45 -12.91 22.18
C ARG A 72 11.19 -12.31 21.01
N ASN A 73 10.81 -11.13 20.54
CA ASN A 73 11.50 -10.43 19.48
C ASN A 73 12.97 -10.19 19.84
N LYS A 74 13.25 -9.86 21.11
CA LYS A 74 14.62 -9.74 21.62
C LYS A 74 15.39 -11.07 21.49
N LYS A 75 14.86 -12.19 22.00
CA LYS A 75 15.50 -13.51 21.87
C LYS A 75 15.73 -13.92 20.41
N ILE A 76 14.77 -13.61 19.54
CA ILE A 76 14.85 -13.87 18.10
C ILE A 76 16.00 -13.09 17.48
N SER A 77 16.08 -11.78 17.77
CA SER A 77 17.14 -10.93 17.24
C SER A 77 18.53 -11.37 17.73
N GLU A 78 18.63 -11.85 18.97
CA GLU A 78 19.86 -12.43 19.52
C GLU A 78 20.25 -13.72 18.79
N GLN A 79 19.31 -14.64 18.54
CA GLN A 79 19.56 -15.86 17.77
C GLN A 79 19.96 -15.58 16.32
N GLN A 80 19.32 -14.61 15.66
CA GLN A 80 19.68 -14.20 14.30
C GLN A 80 21.08 -13.59 14.26
N ARG A 81 21.42 -12.73 15.23
CA ARG A 81 22.77 -12.19 15.37
C ARG A 81 23.80 -13.30 15.55
N GLN A 82 23.53 -14.28 16.42
CA GLN A 82 24.41 -15.44 16.62
C GLN A 82 24.56 -16.30 15.36
N LYS A 83 23.47 -16.54 14.62
CA LYS A 83 23.54 -17.29 13.36
C LYS A 83 24.37 -16.54 12.32
N SER A 84 24.09 -15.25 12.12
CA SER A 84 24.82 -14.41 11.17
C SER A 84 26.30 -14.23 11.53
N SER A 85 26.64 -14.18 12.82
CA SER A 85 28.04 -14.12 13.25
C SER A 85 28.74 -15.45 12.99
N LYS A 86 28.12 -16.60 13.31
CA LYS A 86 28.65 -17.94 12.99
C LYS A 86 28.91 -18.09 11.50
N GLU A 87 27.96 -17.72 10.65
CA GLU A 87 28.12 -17.74 9.19
C GLU A 87 29.22 -16.78 8.71
N ALA A 88 29.36 -15.60 9.32
CA ALA A 88 30.43 -14.66 8.99
C ALA A 88 31.81 -15.22 9.34
N TYR A 89 31.95 -15.89 10.50
CA TYR A 89 33.19 -16.58 10.88
C TYR A 89 33.51 -17.74 9.95
N GLU A 90 32.53 -18.57 9.60
CA GLU A 90 32.70 -19.67 8.66
C GLU A 90 33.17 -19.17 7.29
N LYS A 91 32.53 -18.11 6.76
CA LYS A 91 32.95 -17.45 5.50
C LYS A 91 34.35 -16.86 5.57
N ALA A 92 34.77 -16.40 6.75
CA ALA A 92 36.13 -15.93 6.99
C ALA A 92 37.14 -17.08 7.22
N GLY A 93 36.73 -18.35 7.11
CA GLY A 93 37.55 -19.52 7.40
C GLY A 93 38.00 -19.58 8.86
N LEU A 94 37.16 -19.10 9.78
CA LEU A 94 37.34 -19.15 11.23
C LEU A 94 36.38 -20.19 11.82
N ASP A 95 36.75 -20.74 12.97
CA ASP A 95 35.90 -21.69 13.69
C ASP A 95 34.60 -20.99 14.15
N PRO A 96 33.39 -21.49 13.78
CA PRO A 96 32.13 -20.90 14.19
C PRO A 96 31.93 -20.81 15.70
N SER A 97 32.59 -21.65 16.49
CA SER A 97 32.53 -21.59 17.97
C SER A 97 33.08 -20.29 18.56
N ILE A 98 33.88 -19.53 17.78
CA ILE A 98 34.37 -18.20 18.19
C ILE A 98 33.21 -17.23 18.42
N ALA A 99 32.08 -17.41 17.72
CA ALA A 99 30.89 -16.57 17.90
C ALA A 99 30.31 -16.60 19.31
N ASP A 100 30.56 -17.68 20.06
CA ASP A 100 30.03 -17.88 21.41
C ASP A 100 30.98 -17.31 22.50
N LEU A 101 32.15 -16.79 22.13
CA LEU A 101 33.14 -16.21 23.06
C LEU A 101 32.83 -14.74 23.42
N ASP A 102 33.47 -14.23 24.47
CA ASP A 102 33.40 -12.80 24.83
C ASP A 102 33.91 -11.91 23.67
N PRO A 103 33.25 -10.76 23.39
CA PRO A 103 33.64 -9.88 22.28
C PRO A 103 35.11 -9.43 22.29
N LYS A 104 35.73 -9.31 23.47
CA LYS A 104 37.16 -8.95 23.57
C LYS A 104 38.06 -10.08 23.05
N ILE A 105 37.68 -11.33 23.29
CA ILE A 105 38.40 -12.52 22.83
C ILE A 105 38.16 -12.72 21.33
N GLN A 106 36.93 -12.51 20.85
CA GLN A 106 36.64 -12.52 19.41
C GLN A 106 37.55 -11.55 18.66
N LYS A 107 37.67 -10.31 19.16
CA LYS A 107 38.52 -9.28 18.57
C LYS A 107 39.99 -9.67 18.54
N SER A 108 40.54 -10.22 19.61
CA SER A 108 41.96 -10.61 19.65
C SER A 108 42.28 -11.75 18.68
N ILE A 109 41.37 -12.71 18.49
CA ILE A 109 41.53 -13.80 17.51
C ILE A 109 41.51 -13.25 16.08
N ILE A 110 40.58 -12.34 15.77
CA ILE A 110 40.51 -11.68 14.46
C ILE A 110 41.79 -10.87 14.19
N ASP A 111 42.26 -10.09 15.17
CA ASP A 111 43.47 -9.27 15.05
C ASP A 111 44.72 -10.13 14.83
N LEU A 112 44.83 -11.29 15.49
CA LEU A 112 45.94 -12.23 15.29
C LEU A 112 45.93 -12.85 13.89
N LYS A 113 44.76 -13.26 13.39
CA LYS A 113 44.64 -13.81 12.03
C LYS A 113 44.97 -12.76 10.97
N ASN A 114 44.48 -11.53 11.15
CA ASN A 114 44.77 -10.42 10.23
C ASN A 114 46.25 -10.07 10.23
N LYS A 115 46.91 -10.02 11.40
CA LYS A 115 48.37 -9.81 11.48
C LYS A 115 49.18 -10.91 10.79
N SER A 116 48.73 -12.17 10.87
CA SER A 116 49.39 -13.27 10.16
C SER A 116 49.25 -13.13 8.64
N ALA A 117 48.07 -12.70 8.16
CA ALA A 117 47.81 -12.51 6.74
C ALA A 117 48.51 -11.27 6.16
N GLU A 118 48.58 -10.17 6.91
CA GLU A 118 49.24 -8.92 6.48
C GLU A 118 50.73 -9.09 6.20
N ASN A 119 51.42 -9.95 6.96
CA ASN A 119 52.86 -10.20 6.76
C ASN A 119 53.18 -10.93 5.45
N ASP A 120 52.30 -11.82 4.98
CA ASP A 120 52.50 -12.57 3.73
C ASP A 120 52.05 -11.76 2.50
N ILE A 121 51.00 -10.94 2.65
CA ILE A 121 50.42 -10.17 1.54
C ILE A 121 51.26 -8.91 1.22
N SER A 122 51.86 -8.27 2.23
CA SER A 122 52.68 -7.05 2.08
C SER A 122 53.85 -7.20 1.09
N LYS A 123 54.46 -8.40 1.00
CA LYS A 123 55.57 -8.67 0.08
C LYS A 123 55.14 -8.88 -1.37
N LYS A 124 53.97 -9.48 -1.61
CA LYS A 124 53.44 -9.67 -2.98
C LYS A 124 52.82 -8.38 -3.52
N ASP A 125 52.09 -7.66 -2.67
CA ASP A 125 51.43 -6.40 -3.03
C ASP A 125 52.41 -5.32 -3.47
N SER A 126 53.54 -5.19 -2.77
CA SER A 126 54.56 -4.20 -3.09
C SER A 126 55.18 -4.43 -4.47
N ALA A 127 55.38 -5.69 -4.88
CA ALA A 127 55.89 -6.03 -6.20
C ALA A 127 54.88 -5.71 -7.33
N ILE A 128 53.60 -6.02 -7.13
CA ILE A 128 52.55 -5.76 -8.12
C ILE A 128 52.28 -4.25 -8.25
N LEU A 129 52.22 -3.51 -7.13
CA LEU A 129 52.04 -2.05 -7.13
C LEU A 129 53.19 -1.32 -7.82
N ALA A 130 54.43 -1.79 -7.66
CA ALA A 130 55.58 -1.22 -8.34
C ALA A 130 55.49 -1.38 -9.87
N ARG A 131 55.04 -2.54 -10.36
CA ARG A 131 54.81 -2.80 -11.79
C ARG A 131 53.68 -1.95 -12.36
N TYR A 132 52.57 -1.85 -11.64
CA TYR A 132 51.45 -0.99 -12.04
C TYR A 132 51.84 0.50 -12.09
N ALA A 133 52.60 0.98 -11.10
CA ALA A 133 53.11 2.36 -11.08
C ALA A 133 54.13 2.64 -12.20
N ALA A 134 54.86 1.62 -12.66
CA ALA A 134 55.75 1.71 -13.81
C ALA A 134 55.01 1.70 -15.17
N GLY A 135 53.68 1.54 -15.17
CA GLY A 135 52.86 1.52 -16.38
C GLY A 135 52.86 0.16 -17.10
N GLU A 136 53.34 -0.90 -16.47
CA GLU A 136 53.22 -2.26 -17.03
C GLU A 136 51.76 -2.74 -16.99
N GLU A 137 51.34 -3.43 -18.04
CA GLU A 137 50.04 -4.13 -18.04
C GLU A 137 50.10 -5.30 -17.05
N VAL A 138 49.41 -5.15 -15.92
CA VAL A 138 49.25 -6.21 -14.92
C VAL A 138 47.99 -7.00 -15.25
N PRO A 139 48.05 -8.34 -15.41
CA PRO A 139 46.88 -9.18 -15.63
C PRO A 139 45.82 -8.99 -14.54
N VAL A 140 44.54 -9.08 -14.93
CA VAL A 140 43.41 -8.89 -14.00
C VAL A 140 43.45 -9.94 -12.87
N GLU A 141 43.96 -11.13 -13.15
CA GLU A 141 44.16 -12.21 -12.19
C GLU A 141 45.17 -11.85 -11.10
N GLU A 142 46.27 -11.17 -11.45
CA GLU A 142 47.26 -10.69 -10.47
C GLU A 142 46.71 -9.54 -9.63
N LEU A 143 45.95 -8.63 -10.26
CA LEU A 143 45.26 -7.54 -9.55
C LEU A 143 44.23 -8.07 -8.54
N SER A 144 43.56 -9.18 -8.85
CA SER A 144 42.58 -9.81 -7.96
C SER A 144 43.20 -10.42 -6.69
N SER A 145 44.53 -10.60 -6.67
CA SER A 145 45.27 -11.16 -5.53
C SER A 145 45.79 -10.11 -4.53
N LEU A 146 45.67 -8.82 -4.86
CA LEU A 146 46.13 -7.71 -4.01
C LEU A 146 45.31 -7.59 -2.72
N SER A 147 45.94 -7.13 -1.64
CA SER A 147 45.18 -6.77 -0.44
C SER A 147 44.14 -5.68 -0.71
N PRO A 148 43.06 -5.62 0.09
CA PRO A 148 42.07 -4.55 0.02
C PRO A 148 42.68 -3.14 0.13
N THR A 149 43.79 -2.98 0.86
CA THR A 149 44.48 -1.69 1.04
C THR A 149 45.19 -1.26 -0.25
N SER A 150 45.89 -2.19 -0.90
CA SER A 150 46.58 -1.97 -2.18
C SER A 150 45.60 -1.75 -3.33
N LEU A 151 44.47 -2.46 -3.34
CA LEU A 151 43.39 -2.20 -4.30
C LEU A 151 42.80 -0.79 -4.12
N ARG A 152 42.62 -0.32 -2.88
CA ARG A 152 42.14 1.04 -2.60
C ARG A 152 43.09 2.11 -3.12
N SER A 153 44.41 1.92 -3.08
CA SER A 153 45.35 2.92 -3.62
C SER A 153 45.30 2.98 -5.14
N ILE A 154 45.18 1.84 -5.84
CA ILE A 154 44.96 1.78 -7.29
C ILE A 154 43.63 2.42 -7.68
N ILE A 155 42.55 2.10 -6.95
CA ILE A 155 41.22 2.69 -7.18
C ILE A 155 41.20 4.18 -6.86
N ALA A 156 41.94 4.65 -5.84
CA ALA A 156 42.03 6.07 -5.52
C ALA A 156 42.77 6.87 -6.62
N GLN A 157 43.73 6.24 -7.30
CA GLN A 157 44.42 6.84 -8.46
C GLN A 157 43.53 6.88 -9.70
N LYS A 158 42.71 5.85 -9.94
CA LYS A 158 41.59 5.92 -10.88
C LYS A 158 40.44 6.66 -10.22
N LYS A 159 40.55 8.00 -10.04
CA LYS A 159 39.44 8.85 -9.57
C LYS A 159 38.16 8.35 -10.26
N PRO A 160 37.25 7.66 -9.55
CA PRO A 160 36.02 7.25 -10.18
C PRO A 160 35.38 8.56 -10.64
N VAL A 161 34.99 8.64 -11.91
CA VAL A 161 34.03 9.65 -12.34
C VAL A 161 32.79 9.30 -11.54
N PHE A 162 32.69 9.89 -10.35
CA PHE A 162 31.60 9.67 -9.43
C PHE A 162 30.44 10.37 -10.10
N GLU A 163 29.66 9.63 -10.90
CA GLU A 163 28.31 10.05 -11.23
C GLU A 163 27.69 10.50 -9.92
N SER A 164 27.42 11.80 -9.81
CA SER A 164 27.01 12.34 -8.52
C SER A 164 25.77 11.56 -8.10
N THR A 165 25.68 11.18 -6.83
CA THR A 165 24.52 10.44 -6.30
C THR A 165 23.20 11.13 -6.67
N GLY A 166 23.21 12.46 -6.87
CA GLY A 166 22.08 13.22 -7.41
C GLY A 166 21.64 12.79 -8.81
N GLU A 167 22.54 12.56 -9.75
CA GLU A 167 22.18 12.17 -11.13
C GLU A 167 21.51 10.81 -11.18
N LYS A 168 21.99 9.85 -10.37
CA LYS A 168 21.36 8.53 -10.26
C LYS A 168 19.96 8.62 -9.65
N ILE A 169 19.80 9.40 -8.58
CA ILE A 169 18.49 9.61 -7.93
C ILE A 169 17.51 10.30 -8.89
N GLU A 170 17.97 11.30 -9.66
CA GLU A 170 17.14 11.98 -10.66
C GLU A 170 16.73 11.05 -11.80
N ALA A 171 17.67 10.28 -12.35
CA ALA A 171 17.39 9.29 -13.39
C ALA A 171 16.40 8.23 -12.90
N GLU A 172 16.54 7.77 -11.65
CA GLU A 172 15.62 6.82 -11.03
C GLU A 172 14.21 7.42 -10.90
N ARG A 173 14.08 8.65 -10.37
CA ARG A 173 12.79 9.35 -10.25
C ARG A 173 12.10 9.51 -11.60
N VAL A 174 12.85 9.91 -12.63
CA VAL A 174 12.31 10.08 -13.99
C VAL A 174 11.90 8.74 -14.60
N SER A 175 12.65 7.66 -14.32
CA SER A 175 12.29 6.31 -14.73
C SER A 175 11.02 5.80 -14.04
N GLN A 176 10.89 6.05 -12.73
CA GLN A 176 9.69 5.72 -11.96
C GLN A 176 8.46 6.47 -12.50
N LEU A 177 8.59 7.78 -12.76
CA LEU A 177 7.53 8.60 -13.34
C LEU A 177 7.10 8.07 -14.72
N ALA A 178 8.04 7.71 -15.58
CA ALA A 178 7.73 7.12 -16.89
C ALA A 178 6.92 5.82 -16.75
N THR A 179 7.33 4.95 -15.83
CA THR A 179 6.65 3.68 -15.54
C THR A 179 5.24 3.91 -15.00
N GLU A 180 5.06 4.90 -14.12
CA GLU A 180 3.75 5.32 -13.60
C GLU A 180 2.82 5.76 -14.74
N ILE A 181 3.27 6.67 -15.60
CA ILE A 181 2.45 7.21 -16.70
C ILE A 181 2.06 6.11 -17.70
N GLU A 182 2.99 5.20 -18.04
CA GLU A 182 2.70 4.07 -18.93
C GLU A 182 1.69 3.09 -18.32
N SER A 183 1.80 2.84 -17.01
CA SER A 183 0.85 2.02 -16.26
C SER A 183 -0.54 2.65 -16.22
N GLU A 184 -0.63 3.95 -15.91
CA GLU A 184 -1.88 4.73 -15.91
C GLU A 184 -2.57 4.73 -17.27
N TYR A 185 -1.79 4.85 -18.36
CA TYR A 185 -2.32 4.80 -19.71
C TYR A 185 -2.91 3.42 -20.04
N LYS A 186 -2.21 2.33 -19.73
CA LYS A 186 -2.71 0.96 -19.93
C LYS A 186 -3.99 0.73 -19.12
N ALA A 187 -4.02 1.19 -17.87
CA ALA A 187 -5.20 1.14 -17.04
C ALA A 187 -6.38 1.92 -17.66
N ALA A 188 -6.14 3.12 -18.20
CA ALA A 188 -7.16 3.90 -18.91
C ALA A 188 -7.70 3.18 -20.16
N GLN A 189 -6.85 2.48 -20.93
CA GLN A 189 -7.30 1.71 -22.08
C GLN A 189 -8.22 0.53 -21.68
N SER A 190 -7.84 -0.24 -20.66
CA SER A 190 -8.69 -1.32 -20.14
C SER A 190 -10.00 -0.78 -19.55
N GLU A 191 -9.93 0.39 -18.91
CA GLU A 191 -11.08 1.05 -18.33
C GLU A 191 -12.08 1.54 -19.39
N ASP A 192 -11.63 2.01 -20.56
CA ASP A 192 -12.57 2.42 -21.62
C ASP A 192 -13.47 1.27 -22.10
N GLN A 193 -12.94 0.04 -22.11
CA GLN A 193 -13.72 -1.14 -22.46
C GLN A 193 -14.80 -1.40 -21.40
N ARG A 194 -14.43 -1.27 -20.12
CA ARG A 194 -15.38 -1.37 -18.99
C ARG A 194 -16.45 -0.29 -19.06
N LEU A 195 -16.08 0.94 -19.40
CA LEU A 195 -17.01 2.05 -19.55
C LEU A 195 -17.97 1.86 -20.72
N GLY A 196 -17.49 1.34 -21.85
CA GLY A 196 -18.35 0.94 -22.96
C GLY A 196 -19.38 -0.09 -22.52
N ARG A 197 -18.94 -1.12 -21.79
CA ARG A 197 -19.83 -2.15 -21.23
C ARG A 197 -20.85 -1.58 -20.26
N MET A 198 -20.45 -0.66 -19.37
CA MET A 198 -21.40 0.02 -18.46
C MET A 198 -22.46 0.85 -19.20
N GLU A 199 -22.09 1.50 -20.31
CA GLU A 199 -23.04 2.23 -21.15
C GLU A 199 -24.04 1.31 -21.84
N GLU A 200 -23.59 0.17 -22.34
CA GLU A 200 -24.45 -0.88 -22.91
C GLU A 200 -25.45 -1.39 -21.87
N LEU A 201 -24.96 -1.85 -20.72
CA LEU A 201 -25.78 -2.36 -19.61
C LEU A 201 -26.81 -1.32 -19.13
N SER A 202 -26.43 -0.03 -19.12
CA SER A 202 -27.36 1.03 -18.74
C SER A 202 -28.43 1.32 -19.78
N LYS A 203 -28.15 1.12 -21.08
CA LYS A 203 -29.10 1.33 -22.19
C LYS A 203 -30.09 0.18 -22.32
N GLU A 204 -29.68 -1.04 -21.99
CA GLU A 204 -30.53 -2.23 -22.03
C GLU A 204 -31.71 -2.14 -21.06
N GLY A 205 -31.62 -1.32 -20.02
CA GLY A 205 -32.73 -1.03 -19.11
C GLY A 205 -33.10 -2.17 -18.15
N ASN A 206 -32.40 -3.30 -18.22
CA ASN A 206 -32.67 -4.47 -17.39
C ASN A 206 -32.18 -4.30 -15.94
N LEU A 207 -31.33 -3.31 -15.66
CA LEU A 207 -30.71 -3.12 -14.36
C LEU A 207 -31.74 -3.05 -13.22
N SER A 208 -31.55 -3.90 -12.20
CA SER A 208 -32.47 -4.00 -11.07
C SER A 208 -32.51 -2.68 -10.32
N THR A 209 -33.73 -2.19 -10.08
CA THR A 209 -33.91 -0.97 -9.30
C THR A 209 -33.63 -1.23 -7.81
N PRO A 210 -33.30 -0.20 -7.04
CA PRO A 210 -32.84 -0.37 -5.66
C PRO A 210 -34.00 -0.54 -4.71
N LEU A 211 -35.18 -0.02 -5.08
CA LEU A 211 -36.43 -0.36 -4.42
C LEU A 211 -36.61 -1.87 -4.49
N MET A 212 -36.37 -2.49 -5.65
CA MET A 212 -36.43 -3.93 -5.85
C MET A 212 -35.40 -4.66 -4.96
N VAL A 213 -34.12 -4.24 -4.97
CA VAL A 213 -33.06 -4.80 -4.10
C VAL A 213 -33.40 -4.67 -2.61
N LYS A 214 -33.89 -3.52 -2.16
CA LYS A 214 -34.24 -3.26 -0.76
C LYS A 214 -35.50 -4.03 -0.35
N THR A 215 -36.54 -4.07 -1.18
CA THR A 215 -37.73 -4.89 -0.92
C THR A 215 -37.37 -6.37 -0.82
N MET A 216 -36.44 -6.84 -1.66
CA MET A 216 -35.93 -8.22 -1.65
C MET A 216 -35.16 -8.57 -0.39
N GLY A 217 -34.28 -7.66 0.05
CA GLY A 217 -33.59 -7.80 1.34
C GLY A 217 -34.55 -7.82 2.53
N VAL A 218 -35.62 -7.02 2.50
CA VAL A 218 -36.64 -6.97 3.57
C VAL A 218 -37.48 -8.24 3.62
N ILE A 219 -37.82 -8.84 2.48
CA ILE A 219 -38.56 -10.13 2.43
C ILE A 219 -37.66 -11.35 2.65
N GLY A 220 -36.38 -11.15 2.95
CA GLY A 220 -35.43 -12.23 3.22
C GLY A 220 -35.08 -13.08 1.99
N LEU A 221 -35.40 -12.60 0.78
CA LEU A 221 -34.94 -13.24 -0.44
C LEU A 221 -33.49 -12.80 -0.69
N PRO A 222 -32.51 -13.72 -0.70
CA PRO A 222 -31.15 -13.37 -1.01
C PRO A 222 -31.10 -12.69 -2.38
N ILE A 223 -30.39 -11.56 -2.45
CA ILE A 223 -30.29 -10.69 -3.63
C ILE A 223 -29.91 -11.48 -4.90
N GLY A 224 -29.20 -12.60 -4.74
CA GLY A 224 -28.85 -13.51 -5.84
C GLY A 224 -30.03 -14.24 -6.50
N ILE A 225 -31.23 -14.31 -5.91
CA ILE A 225 -32.38 -15.03 -6.50
C ILE A 225 -33.07 -14.23 -7.62
N LEU A 226 -32.92 -12.91 -7.64
CA LEU A 226 -33.32 -12.10 -8.80
C LEU A 226 -32.23 -11.98 -9.87
N GLY A 227 -31.04 -12.50 -9.60
CA GLY A 227 -29.92 -12.79 -10.51
C GLY A 227 -29.98 -12.13 -11.88
N ASN A 228 -30.08 -10.80 -11.95
CA ASN A 228 -29.88 -10.14 -13.21
C ASN A 228 -28.36 -10.03 -13.41
N PRO A 229 -27.76 -10.83 -14.31
CA PRO A 229 -26.32 -10.82 -14.53
C PRO A 229 -25.81 -9.42 -14.89
N ASP A 230 -26.62 -8.61 -15.59
CA ASP A 230 -26.28 -7.25 -15.99
C ASP A 230 -26.11 -6.32 -14.79
N THR A 231 -26.94 -6.50 -13.76
CA THR A 231 -26.86 -5.69 -12.53
C THR A 231 -25.64 -6.06 -11.71
N GLU A 232 -25.34 -7.35 -11.60
CA GLU A 232 -24.15 -7.83 -10.92
C GLU A 232 -22.87 -7.39 -11.65
N GLU A 233 -22.85 -7.48 -12.98
CA GLU A 233 -21.75 -7.03 -13.81
C GLU A 233 -21.52 -5.52 -13.62
N PHE A 234 -22.58 -4.71 -13.70
CA PHE A 234 -22.49 -3.26 -13.47
C PHE A 234 -21.95 -2.94 -12.07
N THR A 235 -22.47 -3.59 -11.03
CA THR A 235 -22.05 -3.38 -9.63
C THR A 235 -20.58 -3.76 -9.42
N LYS A 236 -20.10 -4.83 -10.07
CA LYS A 236 -18.68 -5.23 -10.03
C LYS A 236 -17.79 -4.21 -10.71
N LEU A 237 -18.16 -3.75 -11.91
CA LEU A 237 -17.42 -2.73 -12.66
C LEU A 237 -17.35 -1.39 -11.93
N GLU A 238 -18.36 -1.10 -11.10
CA GLU A 238 -18.42 0.08 -10.26
C GLU A 238 -17.60 -0.04 -8.96
N ALA A 239 -17.66 -1.18 -8.28
CA ALA A 239 -16.88 -1.39 -7.05
C ALA A 239 -15.36 -1.20 -7.28
N ASP A 240 -14.86 -1.61 -8.45
CA ASP A 240 -13.48 -1.42 -8.86
C ASP A 240 -13.09 0.07 -8.99
N TYR A 241 -14.01 0.96 -9.37
CA TYR A 241 -13.76 2.38 -9.62
C TYR A 241 -13.34 3.15 -8.36
N LEU A 242 -13.97 2.84 -7.22
CA LEU A 242 -13.81 3.59 -5.97
C LEU A 242 -12.36 3.62 -5.47
N ARG A 243 -11.53 2.67 -5.93
CA ARG A 243 -10.15 2.49 -5.48
C ARG A 243 -9.17 3.47 -6.12
N ASP A 244 -9.47 4.04 -7.28
CA ASP A 244 -8.47 4.71 -8.13
C ASP A 244 -8.70 6.20 -8.37
N VAL A 245 -9.82 6.78 -7.93
CA VAL A 245 -10.18 8.20 -8.17
C VAL A 245 -9.14 9.17 -7.60
N SER A 246 -8.63 8.92 -6.38
CA SER A 246 -7.71 9.83 -5.71
C SER A 246 -6.32 9.92 -6.36
N LYS A 247 -5.97 8.98 -7.24
CA LYS A 247 -4.67 8.95 -7.91
C LYS A 247 -4.61 9.82 -9.17
N VAL A 248 -5.75 10.15 -9.77
CA VAL A 248 -5.81 10.78 -11.11
C VAL A 248 -5.62 12.29 -11.09
N PHE A 249 -5.97 12.96 -9.99
CA PHE A 249 -5.90 14.42 -9.86
C PHE A 249 -4.79 14.81 -8.87
N PRO A 250 -3.51 14.84 -9.30
CA PRO A 250 -2.43 15.29 -8.45
C PRO A 250 -2.59 16.79 -8.14
N GLY A 251 -2.42 17.18 -6.88
CA GLY A 251 -2.47 18.60 -6.47
C GLY A 251 -3.61 18.98 -5.52
N GLY A 252 -4.40 18.00 -5.03
CA GLY A 252 -5.30 18.19 -3.89
C GLY A 252 -6.50 19.12 -4.14
N ARG A 253 -6.74 19.52 -5.39
CA ARG A 253 -7.88 20.38 -5.75
C ARG A 253 -9.21 19.65 -5.69
N VAL A 254 -9.21 18.37 -6.10
CA VAL A 254 -10.29 17.44 -5.77
C VAL A 254 -9.94 16.81 -4.43
N THR A 255 -10.60 17.26 -3.38
CA THR A 255 -10.34 16.77 -2.03
C THR A 255 -10.88 15.34 -1.87
N ASN A 256 -10.22 14.54 -1.02
CA ASN A 256 -10.76 13.24 -0.62
C ASN A 256 -12.19 13.35 -0.06
N TYR A 257 -12.52 14.49 0.53
CA TYR A 257 -13.86 14.78 1.03
C TYR A 257 -14.90 14.88 -0.09
N GLU A 258 -14.61 15.61 -1.18
CA GLU A 258 -15.51 15.73 -2.33
C GLU A 258 -15.71 14.39 -3.03
N VAL A 259 -14.63 13.62 -3.19
CA VAL A 259 -14.72 12.26 -3.71
C VAL A 259 -15.63 11.44 -2.81
N GLN A 260 -15.37 11.40 -1.49
CA GLN A 260 -16.21 10.66 -0.55
C GLN A 260 -17.66 11.15 -0.49
N ALA A 261 -17.91 12.45 -0.61
CA ALA A 261 -19.27 13.01 -0.66
C ALA A 261 -19.99 12.55 -1.93
N TYR A 262 -19.30 12.59 -3.07
CA TYR A 262 -19.78 12.00 -4.31
C TYR A 262 -20.03 10.49 -4.14
N LEU A 263 -19.10 9.73 -3.54
CA LEU A 263 -19.24 8.30 -3.25
C LEU A 263 -20.42 7.99 -2.31
N LYS A 264 -20.70 8.87 -1.34
CA LYS A 264 -21.86 8.71 -0.45
C LYS A 264 -23.18 9.01 -1.15
N SER A 265 -23.16 9.78 -2.24
CA SER A 265 -24.29 9.98 -3.13
C SER A 265 -24.41 8.89 -4.21
N ILE A 266 -23.38 8.04 -4.38
CA ILE A 266 -23.38 6.95 -5.36
C ILE A 266 -24.56 5.98 -5.18
N PRO A 267 -24.98 5.59 -3.96
CA PRO A 267 -26.16 4.77 -3.80
C PRO A 267 -27.34 5.37 -4.56
N SER A 268 -27.69 6.64 -4.41
CA SER A 268 -28.79 7.24 -5.19
C SER A 268 -28.47 7.45 -6.67
N LEU A 269 -27.20 7.64 -7.05
CA LEU A 269 -26.78 7.84 -8.44
C LEU A 269 -26.89 6.55 -9.29
N VAL A 270 -26.29 5.45 -8.84
CA VAL A 270 -26.27 4.14 -9.54
C VAL A 270 -27.66 3.63 -9.85
N ASN A 271 -28.56 4.01 -8.96
CA ASN A 271 -29.94 3.64 -8.92
C ASN A 271 -30.81 4.32 -9.99
N SER A 272 -30.28 5.36 -10.64
CA SER A 272 -30.97 6.11 -11.69
C SER A 272 -30.18 6.07 -12.99
N GLU A 273 -30.86 6.08 -14.13
CA GLU A 273 -30.21 6.16 -15.45
C GLU A 273 -29.30 7.40 -15.55
N LYS A 274 -29.79 8.55 -15.07
CA LYS A 274 -29.03 9.81 -15.07
C LYS A 274 -27.77 9.74 -14.19
N GLY A 275 -27.86 9.10 -13.03
CA GLY A 275 -26.71 8.97 -12.14
C GLY A 275 -25.68 7.97 -12.66
N ARG A 276 -26.11 6.86 -13.28
CA ARG A 276 -25.19 5.96 -14.01
C ARG A 276 -24.48 6.68 -15.15
N ALA A 277 -25.20 7.46 -15.95
CA ALA A 277 -24.62 8.27 -17.00
C ALA A 277 -23.60 9.29 -16.46
N ALA A 278 -23.88 9.91 -15.31
CA ALA A 278 -22.96 10.82 -14.63
C ALA A 278 -21.68 10.11 -14.15
N ILE A 279 -21.80 8.91 -13.57
CA ILE A 279 -20.66 8.08 -13.16
C ILE A 279 -19.78 7.74 -14.36
N VAL A 280 -20.38 7.25 -15.45
CA VAL A 280 -19.66 6.92 -16.68
C VAL A 280 -18.96 8.14 -17.26
N ARG A 281 -19.65 9.29 -17.37
CA ARG A 281 -19.05 10.53 -17.86
C ARG A 281 -17.83 10.93 -17.02
N ASN A 282 -17.98 10.93 -15.70
CA ASN A 282 -16.91 11.32 -14.78
C ASN A 282 -15.70 10.37 -14.87
N ARG A 283 -15.92 9.07 -15.09
CA ARG A 283 -14.86 8.09 -15.36
C ARG A 283 -14.17 8.34 -16.70
N ARG A 284 -14.92 8.67 -17.75
CA ARG A 284 -14.35 9.04 -19.06
C ARG A 284 -13.45 10.27 -18.95
N LEU A 285 -13.83 11.26 -18.15
CA LEU A 285 -12.99 12.45 -17.89
C LEU A 285 -11.67 12.09 -17.22
N GLN A 286 -11.69 11.20 -16.22
CA GLN A 286 -10.47 10.69 -15.59
C GLN A 286 -9.57 9.93 -16.57
N ASN A 287 -10.16 9.06 -17.41
CA ASN A 287 -9.41 8.38 -18.46
C ASN A 287 -8.82 9.34 -19.49
N LYS A 288 -9.58 10.37 -19.86
CA LYS A 288 -9.10 11.44 -20.75
C LYS A 288 -7.88 12.15 -20.16
N ALA A 289 -7.89 12.45 -18.86
CA ALA A 289 -6.73 13.04 -18.16
C ALA A 289 -5.50 12.13 -18.18
N ARG A 290 -5.66 10.83 -17.90
CA ARG A 290 -4.56 9.84 -17.96
C ARG A 290 -3.95 9.74 -19.36
N LYS A 291 -4.79 9.68 -20.40
CA LYS A 291 -4.35 9.64 -21.80
C LYS A 291 -3.62 10.92 -22.19
N LEU A 292 -4.16 12.08 -21.81
CA LEU A 292 -3.54 13.38 -22.05
C LEU A 292 -2.13 13.46 -21.44
N ARG A 293 -1.95 12.96 -20.21
CA ARG A 293 -0.63 12.88 -19.54
C ARG A 293 0.35 11.98 -20.32
N TYR A 294 -0.11 10.85 -20.85
CA TYR A 294 0.70 9.95 -21.68
C TYR A 294 1.06 10.55 -23.05
N ASP A 295 0.12 11.27 -23.67
CA ASP A 295 0.37 11.95 -24.95
C ASP A 295 1.43 13.04 -24.79
N ALA A 296 1.34 13.85 -23.73
CA ALA A 296 2.38 14.82 -23.39
C ALA A 296 3.73 14.18 -23.03
N TYR A 297 3.73 13.03 -22.34
CA TYR A 297 4.94 12.25 -22.09
C TYR A 297 5.65 11.83 -23.38
N LYS A 298 4.90 11.31 -24.38
CA LYS A 298 5.45 10.95 -25.70
C LYS A 298 5.98 12.16 -26.45
N GLU A 299 5.27 13.28 -26.38
CA GLU A 299 5.69 14.53 -27.01
C GLU A 299 7.02 15.03 -26.43
N VAL A 300 7.14 15.07 -25.10
CA VAL A 300 8.39 15.44 -24.40
C VAL A 300 9.53 14.49 -24.78
N LEU A 301 9.28 13.18 -24.88
CA LEU A 301 10.30 12.24 -25.36
C LEU A 301 10.73 12.52 -26.80
N SER A 302 9.76 12.78 -27.69
CA SER A 302 10.04 13.08 -29.10
C SER A 302 10.89 14.34 -29.24
N GLU A 303 10.54 15.41 -28.53
CA GLU A 303 11.29 16.67 -28.50
C GLU A 303 12.73 16.48 -27.98
N ASN A 304 12.93 15.53 -27.05
CA ASN A 304 14.22 15.24 -26.44
C ASN A 304 14.95 14.04 -27.08
N LYS A 305 14.62 13.70 -28.34
CA LYS A 305 15.27 12.62 -29.12
C LYS A 305 15.25 11.26 -28.40
N GLY A 306 14.18 10.98 -27.66
CA GLY A 306 13.98 9.77 -26.86
C GLY A 306 14.72 9.75 -25.52
N ILE A 307 15.47 10.80 -25.18
CA ILE A 307 16.16 10.91 -23.89
C ILE A 307 15.19 11.51 -22.87
N LYS A 308 15.05 10.87 -21.71
CA LYS A 308 14.19 11.37 -20.63
C LYS A 308 14.85 12.58 -19.94
N PRO A 309 14.31 13.80 -20.04
CA PRO A 309 14.92 14.97 -19.41
C PRO A 309 14.73 14.94 -17.88
N ARG A 310 15.64 15.56 -17.13
CA ARG A 310 15.58 15.58 -15.64
C ARG A 310 14.31 16.23 -15.10
N ASN A 311 13.79 17.24 -15.80
CA ASN A 311 12.58 17.98 -15.47
C ASN A 311 11.33 17.45 -16.21
N MET A 312 11.32 16.18 -16.64
CA MET A 312 10.23 15.60 -17.43
C MET A 312 8.83 15.84 -16.84
N GLY A 313 8.67 15.66 -15.52
CA GLY A 313 7.37 15.87 -14.86
C GLY A 313 6.87 17.31 -14.96
N PHE A 314 7.77 18.30 -14.90
CA PHE A 314 7.41 19.71 -15.08
C PHE A 314 6.94 19.98 -16.50
N LEU A 315 7.69 19.52 -17.51
CA LEU A 315 7.36 19.73 -18.93
C LEU A 315 6.02 19.10 -19.30
N ILE A 316 5.72 17.91 -18.78
CA ILE A 316 4.43 17.24 -18.97
C ILE A 316 3.30 18.10 -18.39
N ASN A 317 3.44 18.55 -17.15
CA ASN A 317 2.41 19.35 -16.47
C ASN A 317 2.17 20.71 -17.14
N GLU A 318 3.25 21.36 -17.59
CA GLU A 318 3.18 22.62 -18.33
C GLU A 318 2.39 22.45 -19.64
N LYS A 319 2.67 21.39 -20.42
CA LYS A 319 1.97 21.11 -21.67
C LYS A 319 0.48 20.82 -21.49
N ILE A 320 0.10 20.09 -20.44
CA ILE A 320 -1.29 19.66 -20.24
C ILE A 320 -2.13 20.59 -19.36
N GLY A 321 -1.52 21.58 -18.71
CA GLY A 321 -2.15 22.35 -17.63
C GLY A 321 -3.52 22.94 -17.99
N THR A 322 -3.65 23.56 -19.16
CA THR A 322 -4.92 24.17 -19.61
C THR A 322 -6.00 23.13 -19.92
N GLU A 323 -5.65 22.04 -20.61
CA GLU A 323 -6.61 20.98 -20.94
C GLU A 323 -7.02 20.17 -19.70
N LEU A 324 -6.08 19.93 -18.79
CA LEU A 324 -6.37 19.28 -17.51
C LEU A 324 -7.30 20.14 -16.64
N GLN A 325 -7.13 21.46 -16.64
CA GLN A 325 -8.04 22.38 -15.97
C GLN A 325 -9.47 22.31 -16.54
N LYS A 326 -9.63 22.26 -17.87
CA LYS A 326 -10.96 22.09 -18.48
C LYS A 326 -11.61 20.77 -18.06
N ILE A 327 -10.84 19.68 -18.04
CA ILE A 327 -11.33 18.37 -17.58
C ILE A 327 -11.75 18.44 -16.11
N GLU A 328 -10.99 19.15 -15.27
CA GLU A 328 -11.31 19.37 -13.86
C GLU A 328 -12.61 20.16 -13.68
N GLU A 329 -12.80 21.24 -14.42
CA GLU A 329 -14.02 22.07 -14.41
C GLU A 329 -15.25 21.26 -14.88
N GLU A 330 -15.12 20.48 -15.96
CA GLU A 330 -16.16 19.57 -16.44
C GLU A 330 -16.52 18.50 -15.39
N PHE A 331 -15.51 17.98 -14.69
CA PHE A 331 -15.71 16.98 -13.64
C PHE A 331 -16.45 17.58 -12.44
N GLN A 332 -16.04 18.77 -11.98
CA GLN A 332 -16.68 19.47 -10.86
C GLN A 332 -18.12 19.89 -11.18
N SER A 333 -18.35 20.53 -12.34
CA SER A 333 -19.70 20.84 -12.82
C SER A 333 -20.54 19.56 -12.87
N GLY A 334 -19.93 18.47 -13.34
CA GLY A 334 -20.57 17.19 -13.40
C GLY A 334 -21.01 16.60 -12.05
N ILE A 335 -20.22 16.81 -11.00
CA ILE A 335 -20.56 16.44 -9.62
C ILE A 335 -21.68 17.35 -9.09
N ASN A 336 -21.57 18.66 -9.28
CA ASN A 336 -22.53 19.63 -8.77
C ASN A 336 -23.92 19.45 -9.39
N ASP A 337 -23.99 19.29 -10.71
CA ASP A 337 -25.22 18.98 -11.45
C ASP A 337 -25.92 17.73 -10.92
N SER A 338 -25.12 16.74 -10.52
CA SER A 338 -25.64 15.51 -9.94
C SER A 338 -26.19 15.81 -8.55
N LEU A 339 -25.39 16.43 -7.68
CA LEU A 339 -25.80 16.77 -6.32
C LEU A 339 -27.07 17.62 -6.28
N GLU A 340 -27.21 18.65 -7.10
CA GLU A 340 -28.43 19.48 -7.16
C GLU A 340 -29.67 18.65 -7.57
N LYS A 341 -29.52 17.77 -8.57
CA LYS A 341 -30.61 16.90 -9.04
C LYS A 341 -30.99 15.82 -8.02
N PHE A 342 -30.04 15.35 -7.21
CA PHE A 342 -30.31 14.37 -6.15
C PHE A 342 -30.67 15.01 -4.80
N GLN A 343 -30.44 16.31 -4.64
CA GLN A 343 -30.99 17.12 -3.56
C GLN A 343 -32.45 17.50 -3.80
N GLN A 344 -33.09 16.98 -4.86
CA GLN A 344 -34.53 17.12 -5.05
C GLN A 344 -35.26 16.75 -3.75
N THR A 345 -35.88 17.77 -3.19
CA THR A 345 -36.56 17.71 -1.91
C THR A 345 -37.70 16.72 -1.99
N ILE A 346 -37.83 15.86 -1.00
CA ILE A 346 -38.96 14.95 -0.88
C ILE A 346 -40.11 15.72 -0.25
N LYS A 347 -41.28 15.63 -0.89
CA LYS A 347 -42.51 16.20 -0.36
C LYS A 347 -42.97 15.37 0.83
N LEU A 348 -42.84 15.95 2.01
CA LEU A 348 -43.34 15.40 3.26
C LEU A 348 -44.50 16.25 3.78
N LYS A 349 -45.49 15.61 4.38
CA LYS A 349 -46.69 16.23 4.94
C LYS A 349 -46.54 16.30 6.45
N ASP A 350 -46.68 17.49 7.03
CA ASP A 350 -46.68 17.66 8.49
C ASP A 350 -47.98 17.10 9.13
N SER A 351 -48.03 17.08 10.47
CA SER A 351 -49.21 16.63 11.23
C SER A 351 -50.49 17.43 10.97
N LYS A 352 -50.37 18.65 10.44
CA LYS A 352 -51.49 19.53 10.05
C LYS A 352 -51.88 19.37 8.58
N GLY A 353 -51.16 18.54 7.85
CA GLY A 353 -51.40 18.23 6.47
C GLY A 353 -50.76 19.16 5.44
N LYS A 354 -49.87 20.06 5.86
CA LYS A 354 -49.15 20.97 4.98
C LYS A 354 -47.92 20.28 4.38
N ILE A 355 -47.70 20.48 3.08
CA ILE A 355 -46.61 19.84 2.33
C ILE A 355 -45.36 20.71 2.39
N TYR A 356 -44.22 20.09 2.70
CA TYR A 356 -42.90 20.70 2.72
C TYR A 356 -41.95 19.92 1.83
N ASN A 357 -41.10 20.67 1.15
CA ASN A 357 -39.99 20.15 0.37
C ASN A 357 -38.80 19.94 1.32
N ILE A 358 -38.60 18.73 1.81
CA ILE A 358 -37.53 18.39 2.76
C ILE A 358 -36.31 17.83 1.99
N PRO A 359 -35.11 18.40 2.15
CA PRO A 359 -33.92 17.87 1.51
C PRO A 359 -33.58 16.47 2.05
N PRO A 360 -32.96 15.57 1.25
CA PRO A 360 -32.78 14.17 1.63
C PRO A 360 -32.03 13.94 2.95
N ASN A 361 -31.10 14.83 3.30
CA ASN A 361 -30.33 14.79 4.54
C ASN A 361 -31.12 15.19 5.80
N LYS A 362 -32.35 15.71 5.66
CA LYS A 362 -33.24 16.09 6.77
C LYS A 362 -34.48 15.21 6.90
N ILE A 363 -34.60 14.14 6.12
CA ILE A 363 -35.77 13.25 6.15
C ILE A 363 -35.93 12.61 7.53
N GLU A 364 -34.86 12.06 8.11
CA GLU A 364 -34.96 11.36 9.41
C GLU A 364 -35.39 12.28 10.55
N GLU A 365 -34.90 13.53 10.54
CA GLU A 365 -35.30 14.56 11.50
C GLU A 365 -36.78 14.93 11.29
N ALA A 366 -37.20 15.18 10.05
CA ALA A 366 -38.59 15.46 9.73
C ALA A 366 -39.54 14.31 10.10
N LEU A 367 -39.15 13.05 9.87
CA LEU A 367 -39.94 11.88 10.27
C LEU A 367 -40.08 11.79 11.80
N LYS A 368 -39.01 12.11 12.55
CA LYS A 368 -39.07 12.19 14.02
C LYS A 368 -40.00 13.32 14.50
N ASP A 369 -40.07 14.42 13.74
CA ASP A 369 -40.96 15.54 14.00
C ASP A 369 -42.42 15.28 13.58
N GLY A 370 -42.75 14.04 13.16
CA GLY A 370 -44.10 13.63 12.83
C GLY A 370 -44.53 13.97 11.41
N PHE A 371 -43.59 14.29 10.52
CA PHE A 371 -43.88 14.35 9.09
C PHE A 371 -44.12 12.94 8.53
N SER A 372 -44.97 12.83 7.53
CA SER A 372 -45.24 11.59 6.80
C SER A 372 -45.03 11.77 5.31
N PHE A 373 -44.74 10.68 4.60
CA PHE A 373 -44.66 10.71 3.15
C PHE A 373 -46.04 11.03 2.57
N GLN A 374 -46.06 11.85 1.51
CA GLN A 374 -47.29 12.18 0.79
C GLN A 374 -47.89 10.96 0.10
#